data_AF-E6PWW2-F1
#
_entry.id   AF-E6PWW2-F1
#
_cell.length_a   1.000
_cell.length_b   1.000
_cell.length_c   1.000
_cell.angle_alpha   90.00
_cell.angle_beta   90.00
_cell.angle_gamma   90.00
#
_symmetry.space_group_name_H-M   'P 1'
#
loop_
_entity.id
_entity.type
_entity.pdbx_description
1 polymer ?
#
loop_
_entity_poly.entity_id
_entity_poly.type
_entity_poly.pdbx_seq_one_letter_code
_entity_poly.pdbx_strand_id
1 'polypeptide(L)'
;MKRETVDITTILNELERLRGRFPRAAVEAAIAQQATITPELLRVLEETINRADMFAQDGEYLAHFYALYLLAQFREARAYPLVVRLALLPSKLLDDLCGDFITETLGRVLASVCGGDLAGIQQVIESADADEWARSAALAALVTLVTAGVKSREEIVALLGSFYRGGIERRESAVWSGLVNATCDLWPGELLAEIEQAFQDGLIEWRSVTREDVQFALDRGLEGQLAATARSRHHQLIDDTVRDFGGWACFQPQKARRDALTTKGDPSTTQQPPLNYAPLMKDTPKTGRNDPCPCGSGRKYKKCCLG
;
A
#
# COMPACT_ATOMS: atom_id res chain seq x y z
N MET A 1 14.91 -39.29 14.84
CA MET A 1 13.62 -38.75 15.33
C MET A 1 12.93 -38.06 14.16
N LYS A 2 11.81 -38.59 13.67
CA LYS A 2 10.98 -37.87 12.70
C LYS A 2 10.36 -36.68 13.45
N ARG A 3 10.60 -35.44 13.00
CA ARG A 3 9.80 -34.29 13.50
C ARG A 3 8.35 -34.61 13.18
N GLU A 4 7.48 -34.64 14.19
CA GLU A 4 6.04 -34.71 13.96
C GLU A 4 5.64 -33.48 13.15
N THR A 5 5.09 -33.71 11.97
CA THR A 5 4.56 -32.66 11.11
C THR A 5 3.32 -32.09 11.80
N VAL A 6 3.30 -30.78 12.04
CA VAL A 6 2.15 -30.07 12.62
C VAL A 6 0.96 -30.23 11.67
N ASP A 7 -0.20 -30.64 12.17
CA ASP A 7 -1.38 -30.82 11.34
C ASP A 7 -1.95 -29.47 10.85
N ILE A 8 -2.67 -29.51 9.74
CA ILE A 8 -3.22 -28.32 9.06
C ILE A 8 -4.21 -27.55 9.95
N THR A 9 -5.02 -28.26 10.74
CA THR A 9 -5.99 -27.63 11.64
C THR A 9 -5.27 -26.82 12.71
N THR A 10 -4.22 -27.37 13.31
CA THR A 10 -3.37 -26.66 14.27
C THR A 10 -2.71 -25.43 13.65
N ILE A 11 -2.22 -25.53 12.41
CA ILE A 11 -1.66 -24.37 11.69
C ILE A 11 -2.74 -23.28 11.55
N LEU A 12 -3.90 -23.60 10.98
CA LEU A 12 -4.97 -22.64 10.74
C LEU A 12 -5.44 -21.96 12.03
N ASN A 13 -5.59 -22.71 13.13
CA ASN A 13 -5.96 -22.18 14.44
C ASN A 13 -4.95 -21.16 14.99
N GLU A 14 -3.65 -21.34 14.72
CA GLU A 14 -2.61 -20.38 15.11
C GLU A 14 -2.59 -19.13 14.22
N LEU A 15 -3.06 -19.24 12.96
CA LEU A 15 -3.12 -18.13 12.00
C LEU A 15 -4.44 -17.35 12.08
N GLU A 16 -5.47 -17.88 12.73
CA GLU A 16 -6.81 -17.31 12.67
C GLU A 16 -6.92 -15.94 13.35
N ARG A 17 -6.29 -15.78 14.52
CA ARG A 17 -6.50 -14.64 15.42
C ARG A 17 -5.20 -14.07 15.97
N LEU A 18 -5.24 -12.78 16.34
CA LEU A 18 -4.15 -12.11 17.03
C LEU A 18 -3.94 -12.68 18.44
N ARG A 19 -2.77 -13.30 18.67
CA ARG A 19 -2.37 -13.85 19.98
C ARG A 19 -1.26 -13.04 20.67
N GLY A 20 -1.12 -11.77 20.29
CA GLY A 20 -0.09 -10.85 20.81
C GLY A 20 1.34 -11.15 20.38
N ARG A 21 1.55 -12.11 19.46
CA ARG A 21 2.86 -12.43 18.88
C ARG A 21 2.67 -12.95 17.45
N PHE A 22 3.72 -12.84 16.64
CA PHE A 22 3.75 -13.47 15.32
C PHE A 22 3.93 -14.99 15.45
N PRO A 23 3.02 -15.84 14.93
CA PRO A 23 3.09 -17.29 15.04
C PRO A 23 4.08 -17.89 14.02
N ARG A 24 5.37 -17.54 14.15
CA ARG A 24 6.44 -17.93 13.22
C ARG A 24 6.45 -19.42 12.87
N ALA A 25 6.35 -20.29 13.88
CA ALA A 25 6.38 -21.73 13.67
C ALA A 25 5.19 -22.22 12.83
N ALA A 26 4.00 -21.63 12.98
CA ALA A 26 2.83 -21.97 12.18
C ALA A 26 2.98 -21.51 10.72
N VAL A 27 3.52 -20.31 10.51
CA VAL A 27 3.81 -19.77 9.16
C VAL A 27 4.88 -20.63 8.45
N GLU A 28 5.97 -20.97 9.13
CA GLU A 28 7.01 -21.85 8.59
C GLU A 28 6.47 -23.25 8.28
N ALA A 29 5.59 -23.79 9.14
CA ALA A 29 4.91 -25.06 8.90
C ALA A 29 3.93 -25.00 7.73
N ALA A 30 3.23 -23.88 7.53
CA ALA A 30 2.37 -23.65 6.37
C ALA A 30 3.20 -23.62 5.07
N ILE A 31 4.33 -22.90 5.06
CA ILE A 31 5.26 -22.84 3.92
C ILE A 31 5.79 -24.25 3.60
N ALA A 32 6.20 -25.02 4.60
CA ALA A 32 6.69 -26.39 4.42
C ALA A 32 5.61 -27.37 3.91
N GLN A 33 4.32 -27.02 4.07
CA GLN A 33 3.17 -27.83 3.68
C GLN A 33 2.32 -27.15 2.58
N GLN A 34 2.96 -26.37 1.70
CA GLN A 34 2.31 -25.58 0.65
C GLN A 34 1.17 -26.32 -0.07
N ALA A 35 1.41 -27.53 -0.60
CA ALA A 35 0.41 -28.26 -1.37
C ALA A 35 -0.88 -28.55 -0.58
N THR A 36 -0.75 -28.85 0.71
CA THR A 36 -1.87 -29.22 1.58
C THR A 36 -2.59 -27.99 2.16
N ILE A 37 -1.84 -26.94 2.51
CA ILE A 37 -2.44 -25.73 3.12
C ILE A 37 -3.11 -24.82 2.09
N THR A 38 -2.64 -24.82 0.83
CA THR A 38 -3.11 -23.87 -0.21
C THR A 38 -4.63 -23.88 -0.42
N PRO A 39 -5.32 -25.03 -0.56
CA PRO A 39 -6.78 -25.06 -0.67
C PRO A 39 -7.49 -24.42 0.52
N GLU A 40 -6.96 -24.59 1.74
CA GLU A 40 -7.54 -23.99 2.95
C GLU A 40 -7.33 -22.48 2.99
N LEU A 41 -6.16 -21.97 2.55
CA LEU A 41 -5.92 -20.53 2.46
C LEU A 41 -6.84 -19.87 1.44
N LEU A 42 -7.08 -20.51 0.29
CA LEU A 42 -8.05 -20.05 -0.70
C LEU A 42 -9.47 -20.01 -0.09
N ARG A 43 -9.86 -21.05 0.68
CA ARG A 43 -11.14 -21.10 1.38
C ARG A 43 -11.27 -20.00 2.42
N VAL A 44 -10.24 -19.75 3.22
CA VAL A 44 -10.20 -18.65 4.20
C VAL A 44 -10.41 -17.30 3.51
N LEU A 45 -9.70 -17.06 2.41
CA LEU A 45 -9.84 -15.80 1.67
C LEU A 45 -11.24 -15.65 1.06
N GLU A 46 -11.76 -16.70 0.42
CA GLU A 46 -13.11 -16.69 -0.14
C GLU A 46 -14.20 -16.50 0.92
N GLU A 47 -14.11 -17.21 2.05
CA GLU A 47 -15.05 -17.06 3.16
C GLU A 47 -14.99 -15.65 3.76
N THR A 48 -13.79 -15.08 3.90
CA THR A 48 -13.61 -13.72 4.39
C THR A 48 -14.30 -12.72 3.46
N ILE A 49 -14.12 -12.84 2.14
CA ILE A 49 -14.75 -11.96 1.15
C ILE A 49 -16.28 -12.10 1.19
N ASN A 50 -16.80 -13.33 1.26
CA ASN A 50 -18.23 -13.60 1.25
C ASN A 50 -18.95 -13.14 2.53
N ARG A 51 -18.21 -12.94 3.63
CA ARG A 51 -18.72 -12.55 4.96
C ARG A 51 -17.96 -11.35 5.51
N ALA A 52 -17.53 -10.45 4.63
CA ALA A 52 -16.61 -9.36 4.98
C ALA A 52 -17.18 -8.45 6.07
N ASP A 53 -18.50 -8.22 6.09
CA ASP A 53 -19.21 -7.45 7.10
C ASP A 53 -19.05 -8.00 8.52
N MET A 54 -19.01 -9.33 8.66
CA MET A 54 -18.79 -9.99 9.94
C MET A 54 -17.32 -9.86 10.37
N PHE A 55 -16.38 -10.17 9.47
CA PHE A 55 -14.96 -10.17 9.82
C PHE A 55 -14.38 -8.77 10.02
N ALA A 56 -14.90 -7.75 9.32
CA ALA A 56 -14.53 -6.36 9.51
C ALA A 56 -14.85 -5.83 10.92
N GLN A 57 -15.80 -6.46 11.62
CA GLN A 57 -16.13 -6.11 13.02
C GLN A 57 -15.25 -6.84 14.04
N ASP A 58 -14.49 -7.84 13.60
CA ASP A 58 -13.64 -8.66 14.46
C ASP A 58 -12.20 -8.14 14.45
N GLY A 59 -11.90 -7.20 15.35
CA GLY A 59 -10.59 -6.54 15.44
C GLY A 59 -9.41 -7.45 15.80
N GLU A 60 -9.63 -8.75 16.04
CA GLU A 60 -8.55 -9.71 16.27
C GLU A 60 -8.42 -10.75 15.14
N TYR A 61 -9.31 -10.77 14.16
CA TYR A 61 -9.23 -11.71 13.04
C TYR A 61 -8.08 -11.34 12.10
N LEU A 62 -7.21 -12.30 11.80
CA LEU A 62 -6.03 -12.09 10.95
C LEU A 62 -5.86 -13.15 9.84
N ALA A 63 -6.74 -14.15 9.77
CA ALA A 63 -6.54 -15.31 8.90
C ALA A 63 -6.39 -14.92 7.42
N HIS A 64 -7.14 -13.92 6.97
CA HIS A 64 -7.07 -13.42 5.59
C HIS A 64 -5.73 -12.77 5.26
N PHE A 65 -5.09 -12.06 6.20
CA PHE A 65 -3.74 -11.53 5.97
C PHE A 65 -2.73 -12.66 5.78
N TYR A 66 -2.75 -13.69 6.63
CA TYR A 66 -1.87 -14.86 6.43
C TYR A 66 -2.14 -15.56 5.10
N ALA A 67 -3.41 -15.72 4.71
CA ALA A 67 -3.77 -16.28 3.42
C ALA A 67 -3.20 -15.43 2.27
N LEU A 68 -3.38 -14.11 2.30
CA LEU A 68 -2.89 -13.19 1.26
C LEU A 68 -1.36 -13.26 1.11
N TYR A 69 -0.62 -13.20 2.22
CA TYR A 69 0.86 -13.27 2.18
C TYR A 69 1.37 -14.64 1.72
N LEU A 70 0.81 -15.74 2.24
CA LEU A 70 1.24 -17.09 1.89
C LEU A 70 0.90 -17.43 0.43
N LEU A 71 -0.33 -17.12 -0.02
CA LEU A 71 -0.73 -17.34 -1.42
C LEU A 71 0.12 -16.50 -2.39
N ALA A 72 0.47 -15.27 -2.01
CA ALA A 72 1.40 -14.44 -2.76
C ALA A 72 2.79 -15.08 -2.82
N GLN A 73 3.35 -15.52 -1.69
CA GLN A 73 4.63 -16.24 -1.63
C GLN A 73 4.63 -17.51 -2.48
N PHE A 74 3.52 -18.23 -2.52
CA PHE A 74 3.35 -19.44 -3.32
C PHE A 74 3.14 -19.17 -4.81
N ARG A 75 2.95 -17.90 -5.22
CA ARG A 75 2.55 -17.51 -6.57
C ARG A 75 1.28 -18.23 -7.02
N GLU A 76 0.32 -18.40 -6.10
CA GLU A 76 -0.90 -19.16 -6.35
C GLU A 76 -1.89 -18.35 -7.21
N ALA A 77 -1.89 -18.61 -8.51
CA ALA A 77 -2.72 -17.87 -9.46
C ALA A 77 -4.24 -18.02 -9.23
N ARG A 78 -4.69 -19.13 -8.62
CA ARG A 78 -6.12 -19.28 -8.25
C ARG A 78 -6.59 -18.25 -7.22
N ALA A 79 -5.67 -17.61 -6.49
CA ALA A 79 -5.99 -16.54 -5.57
C ALA A 79 -6.32 -15.21 -6.29
N TYR A 80 -5.84 -15.01 -7.51
CA TYR A 80 -5.99 -13.74 -8.23
C TYR A 80 -7.43 -13.22 -8.34
N PRO A 81 -8.42 -14.00 -8.82
CA PRO A 81 -9.80 -13.53 -8.85
C PRO A 81 -10.36 -13.21 -7.46
N LEU A 82 -9.90 -13.87 -6.39
CA LEU A 82 -10.30 -13.56 -5.02
C LEU A 82 -9.69 -12.23 -4.55
N VAL A 83 -8.41 -11.98 -4.82
CA VAL A 83 -7.76 -10.71 -4.45
C VAL A 83 -8.36 -9.54 -5.21
N VAL A 84 -8.73 -9.72 -6.49
CA VAL A 84 -9.46 -8.70 -7.27
C VAL A 84 -10.83 -8.43 -6.64
N ARG A 85 -11.59 -9.47 -6.28
CA ARG A 85 -12.87 -9.31 -5.57
C ARG A 85 -12.72 -8.60 -4.22
N LEU A 86 -11.65 -8.88 -3.47
CA LEU A 86 -11.33 -8.20 -2.22
C LEU A 86 -11.09 -6.70 -2.47
N ALA A 87 -10.25 -6.35 -3.45
CA ALA A 87 -9.94 -4.97 -3.81
C ALA A 87 -11.16 -4.17 -4.33
N LEU A 88 -12.21 -4.87 -4.76
CA LEU A 88 -13.47 -4.30 -5.25
C LEU A 88 -14.59 -4.31 -4.19
N LEU A 89 -14.30 -4.65 -2.93
CA LEU A 89 -15.27 -4.46 -1.84
C LEU A 89 -15.62 -2.97 -1.67
N PRO A 90 -16.82 -2.65 -1.15
CA PRO A 90 -17.19 -1.27 -0.83
C PRO A 90 -16.13 -0.59 0.05
N SER A 91 -15.75 0.66 -0.25
CA SER A 91 -14.58 1.32 0.35
C SER A 91 -14.52 1.24 1.87
N LYS A 92 -15.63 1.54 2.57
CA LYS A 92 -15.68 1.44 4.03
C LYS A 92 -15.39 0.01 4.51
N LEU A 93 -15.97 -0.98 3.83
CA LEU A 93 -15.82 -2.37 4.22
C LEU A 93 -14.40 -2.89 3.95
N LEU A 94 -13.81 -2.46 2.84
CA LEU A 94 -12.41 -2.74 2.53
C LEU A 94 -11.47 -2.11 3.57
N ASP A 95 -11.69 -0.84 3.93
CA ASP A 95 -10.91 -0.13 4.95
C ASP A 95 -11.03 -0.81 6.32
N ASP A 96 -12.25 -1.12 6.78
CA ASP A 96 -12.46 -1.81 8.07
C ASP A 96 -11.76 -3.19 8.10
N LEU A 97 -11.70 -3.91 6.97
CA LEU A 97 -11.15 -5.27 6.89
C LEU A 97 -9.63 -5.30 6.67
N CYS A 98 -9.09 -4.33 5.92
CA CYS A 98 -7.70 -4.35 5.44
C CYS A 98 -6.84 -3.20 6.00
N GLY A 99 -7.43 -2.02 6.26
CA GLY A 99 -6.71 -0.83 6.74
C GLY A 99 -5.43 -0.54 5.93
N ASP A 100 -4.33 -0.29 6.64
CA ASP A 100 -3.01 0.03 6.05
C ASP A 100 -2.49 -1.04 5.06
N PHE A 101 -3.00 -2.27 5.09
CA PHE A 101 -2.65 -3.28 4.10
C PHE A 101 -2.94 -2.83 2.66
N ILE A 102 -4.00 -2.03 2.46
CA ILE A 102 -4.42 -1.53 1.15
C ILE A 102 -3.27 -0.76 0.49
N THR A 103 -2.66 0.18 1.22
CA THR A 103 -1.60 1.05 0.69
C THR A 103 -0.22 0.41 0.79
N GLU A 104 0.03 -0.43 1.80
CA GLU A 104 1.37 -0.97 2.05
C GLU A 104 1.67 -2.27 1.28
N THR A 105 0.67 -3.11 1.01
CA THR A 105 0.91 -4.51 0.58
C THR A 105 -0.01 -5.00 -0.56
N LEU A 106 -1.24 -4.51 -0.69
CA LEU A 106 -2.21 -5.04 -1.68
C LEU A 106 -1.64 -5.12 -3.09
N GLY A 107 -0.92 -4.08 -3.55
CA GLY A 107 -0.29 -4.07 -4.87
C GLY A 107 0.74 -5.19 -5.07
N ARG A 108 1.54 -5.49 -4.05
CA ARG A 108 2.51 -6.59 -4.08
C ARG A 108 1.83 -7.95 -4.11
N VAL A 109 0.70 -8.12 -3.41
CA VAL A 109 -0.09 -9.35 -3.46
C VAL A 109 -0.69 -9.53 -4.84
N LEU A 110 -1.36 -8.51 -5.40
CA LEU A 110 -1.91 -8.53 -6.76
C LEU A 110 -0.85 -8.94 -7.78
N ALA A 111 0.32 -8.29 -7.75
CA ALA A 111 1.43 -8.63 -8.63
C ALA A 111 1.92 -10.08 -8.44
N SER A 112 1.98 -10.56 -7.19
CA SER A 112 2.46 -11.91 -6.88
C SER A 112 1.52 -13.03 -7.33
N VAL A 113 0.20 -12.79 -7.36
CA VAL A 113 -0.78 -13.83 -7.71
C VAL A 113 -1.32 -13.71 -9.13
N CYS A 114 -1.08 -12.61 -9.85
CA CYS A 114 -1.70 -12.40 -11.17
C CYS A 114 -1.25 -13.38 -12.27
N GLY A 115 -0.13 -14.09 -12.09
CA GLY A 115 0.41 -14.99 -13.13
C GLY A 115 0.76 -14.29 -14.45
N GLY A 116 0.94 -12.95 -14.43
CA GLY A 116 1.16 -12.13 -15.62
C GLY A 116 -0.12 -11.65 -16.33
N ASP A 117 -1.30 -12.03 -15.86
CA ASP A 117 -2.58 -11.54 -16.37
C ASP A 117 -2.91 -10.16 -15.77
N LEU A 118 -3.05 -9.14 -16.62
CA LEU A 118 -3.32 -7.76 -16.20
C LEU A 118 -4.81 -7.44 -16.08
N ALA A 119 -5.72 -8.31 -16.54
CA ALA A 119 -7.14 -7.98 -16.66
C ALA A 119 -7.77 -7.57 -15.32
N GLY A 120 -7.49 -8.31 -14.24
CA GLY A 120 -7.98 -7.99 -12.90
C GLY A 120 -7.39 -6.71 -12.32
N ILE A 121 -6.09 -6.46 -12.52
CA ILE A 121 -5.43 -5.21 -12.11
C ILE A 121 -6.05 -4.01 -12.84
N GLN A 122 -6.24 -4.11 -14.16
CA GLN A 122 -6.91 -3.07 -14.95
C GLN A 122 -8.34 -2.84 -14.47
N GLN A 123 -9.10 -3.91 -14.22
CA GLN A 123 -10.46 -3.82 -13.69
C GLN A 123 -10.49 -3.01 -12.38
N VAL A 124 -9.57 -3.26 -11.44
CA VAL A 124 -9.49 -2.49 -10.20
C VAL A 124 -9.24 -1.02 -10.51
N ILE A 125 -8.22 -0.70 -11.32
CA ILE A 125 -7.82 0.69 -11.66
C ILE A 125 -8.97 1.48 -12.31
N GLU A 126 -9.70 0.85 -13.24
CA GLU A 126 -10.74 1.50 -14.05
C GLU A 126 -12.09 1.61 -13.32
N SER A 127 -12.31 0.84 -12.25
CA SER A 127 -13.56 0.85 -11.49
C SER A 127 -13.72 2.15 -10.72
N ALA A 128 -14.55 3.07 -11.23
CA ALA A 128 -14.79 4.39 -10.63
C ALA A 128 -15.38 4.33 -9.21
N ASP A 129 -16.12 3.25 -8.89
CA ASP A 129 -16.73 3.00 -7.58
C ASP A 129 -15.79 2.26 -6.61
N ALA A 130 -14.62 1.79 -7.07
CA ALA A 130 -13.65 1.14 -6.21
C ALA A 130 -12.89 2.16 -5.36
N ASP A 131 -12.41 1.70 -4.20
CA ASP A 131 -11.61 2.50 -3.29
C ASP A 131 -10.36 3.09 -3.97
N GLU A 132 -10.12 4.39 -3.80
CA GLU A 132 -9.03 5.09 -4.49
C GLU A 132 -7.64 4.59 -4.09
N TRP A 133 -7.46 4.11 -2.86
CA TRP A 133 -6.21 3.54 -2.39
C TRP A 133 -5.99 2.14 -2.96
N ALA A 134 -7.05 1.34 -3.11
CA ALA A 134 -6.98 0.06 -3.80
C ALA A 134 -6.62 0.22 -5.28
N ARG A 135 -7.18 1.24 -5.95
CA ARG A 135 -6.85 1.62 -7.32
C ARG A 135 -5.39 2.06 -7.45
N SER A 136 -4.90 2.87 -6.51
CA SER A 136 -3.48 3.24 -6.42
C SER A 136 -2.57 2.03 -6.17
N ALA A 137 -2.98 1.10 -5.32
CA ALA A 137 -2.23 -0.14 -5.07
C ALA A 137 -2.16 -1.03 -6.32
N ALA A 138 -3.23 -1.08 -7.13
CA ALA A 138 -3.23 -1.78 -8.41
C ALA A 138 -2.27 -1.15 -9.43
N LEU A 139 -2.14 0.19 -9.45
CA LEU A 139 -1.09 0.88 -10.24
C LEU A 139 0.32 0.48 -9.77
N ALA A 140 0.55 0.43 -8.45
CA ALA A 140 1.83 -0.05 -7.89
C ALA A 140 2.11 -1.54 -8.21
N ALA A 141 1.08 -2.35 -8.40
CA ALA A 141 1.22 -3.74 -8.85
C ALA A 141 1.84 -3.80 -10.26
N LEU A 142 1.46 -2.89 -11.17
CA LEU A 142 2.04 -2.81 -12.52
C LEU A 142 3.55 -2.50 -12.46
N VAL A 143 3.96 -1.57 -11.60
CA VAL A 143 5.38 -1.27 -11.35
C VAL A 143 6.11 -2.51 -10.83
N THR A 144 5.51 -3.22 -9.88
CA THR A 144 6.06 -4.44 -9.29
C THR A 144 6.27 -5.55 -10.32
N LEU A 145 5.40 -5.64 -11.34
CA LEU A 145 5.55 -6.60 -12.43
C LEU A 145 6.73 -6.29 -13.35
N VAL A 146 7.06 -5.01 -13.54
CA VAL A 146 8.26 -4.60 -14.28
C VAL A 146 9.53 -4.91 -13.50
N THR A 147 9.59 -4.52 -12.23
CA THR A 147 10.77 -4.76 -11.37
C THR A 147 11.03 -6.26 -11.16
N ALA A 148 9.98 -7.08 -11.15
CA ALA A 148 10.07 -8.54 -11.08
C ALA A 148 10.41 -9.21 -12.42
N GLY A 149 10.47 -8.46 -13.53
CA GLY A 149 10.75 -8.98 -14.87
C GLY A 149 9.60 -9.82 -15.45
N VAL A 150 8.39 -9.72 -14.92
CA VAL A 150 7.18 -10.41 -15.43
C VAL A 150 6.62 -9.69 -16.66
N LYS A 151 6.72 -8.36 -16.67
CA LYS A 151 6.27 -7.48 -17.76
C LYS A 151 7.39 -6.56 -18.22
N SER A 152 7.38 -6.18 -19.48
CA SER A 152 8.33 -5.17 -19.96
C SER A 152 7.91 -3.78 -19.50
N ARG A 153 8.89 -2.88 -19.36
CA ARG A 153 8.62 -1.49 -19.02
C ARG A 153 7.78 -0.83 -20.10
N GLU A 154 8.09 -1.09 -21.37
CA GLU A 154 7.40 -0.49 -22.51
C GLU A 154 5.91 -0.86 -22.53
N GLU A 155 5.58 -2.12 -22.23
CA GLU A 155 4.19 -2.58 -22.12
C GLU A 155 3.45 -1.83 -21.02
N ILE A 156 4.06 -1.72 -19.83
CA ILE A 156 3.43 -1.07 -18.69
C ILE A 156 3.33 0.44 -18.86
N VAL A 157 4.35 1.12 -19.39
CA VAL A 157 4.28 2.57 -19.65
C VAL A 157 3.24 2.89 -20.72
N ALA A 158 3.09 2.06 -21.75
CA ALA A 158 2.01 2.22 -22.73
C ALA A 158 0.62 2.10 -22.06
N LEU A 159 0.45 1.15 -21.14
CA LEU A 159 -0.77 0.97 -20.35
C LEU A 159 -1.02 2.14 -19.40
N LEU A 160 -0.01 2.64 -18.67
CA LEU A 160 -0.16 3.83 -17.84
C LEU A 160 -0.60 5.04 -18.69
N GLY A 161 -0.05 5.16 -19.90
CA GLY A 161 -0.46 6.17 -20.88
C GLY A 161 -1.95 6.08 -21.28
N SER A 162 -2.52 4.88 -21.41
CA SER A 162 -3.95 4.75 -21.73
C SER A 162 -4.86 5.22 -20.60
N PHE A 163 -4.41 5.09 -19.34
CA PHE A 163 -5.14 5.64 -18.19
C PHE A 163 -5.21 7.18 -18.22
N TYR A 164 -4.10 7.87 -18.53
CA TYR A 164 -4.10 9.32 -18.71
C TYR A 164 -5.07 9.78 -19.82
N ARG A 165 -5.19 8.99 -20.88
CA ARG A 165 -5.95 9.31 -22.11
C ARG A 165 -7.42 8.88 -22.07
N GLY A 166 -7.91 8.33 -20.96
CA GLY A 166 -9.33 8.04 -20.79
C GLY A 166 -9.69 6.79 -20.00
N GLY A 167 -8.72 6.00 -19.55
CA GLY A 167 -8.99 4.83 -18.71
C GLY A 167 -9.39 5.17 -17.26
N ILE A 168 -9.20 6.42 -16.83
CA ILE A 168 -9.60 6.89 -15.50
C ILE A 168 -10.50 8.12 -15.64
N GLU A 169 -11.55 8.18 -14.82
CA GLU A 169 -12.44 9.34 -14.71
C GLU A 169 -11.63 10.62 -14.42
N ARG A 170 -11.86 11.68 -15.21
CA ARG A 170 -11.18 12.97 -15.06
C ARG A 170 -11.78 13.79 -13.92
N ARG A 171 -11.60 13.30 -12.70
CA ARG A 171 -11.96 13.94 -11.43
C ARG A 171 -10.80 13.80 -10.46
N GLU A 172 -10.54 14.86 -9.68
CA GLU A 172 -9.54 14.83 -8.61
C GLU A 172 -9.76 13.62 -7.70
N SER A 173 -8.72 12.79 -7.53
CA SER A 173 -8.72 11.62 -6.65
C SER A 173 -7.30 11.14 -6.38
N ALA A 174 -7.12 10.36 -5.31
CA ALA A 174 -5.80 9.78 -4.98
C ALA A 174 -5.24 8.88 -6.09
N VAL A 175 -6.11 8.36 -6.97
CA VAL A 175 -5.74 7.49 -8.10
C VAL A 175 -4.84 8.23 -9.10
N TRP A 176 -5.08 9.52 -9.35
CA TRP A 176 -4.22 10.32 -10.23
C TRP A 176 -2.82 10.51 -9.63
N SER A 177 -2.73 10.72 -8.31
CA SER A 177 -1.44 10.74 -7.61
C SER A 177 -0.72 9.39 -7.72
N GLY A 178 -1.46 8.28 -7.54
CA GLY A 178 -0.94 6.93 -7.76
C GLY A 178 -0.44 6.69 -9.18
N LEU A 179 -1.13 7.24 -10.18
CA LEU A 179 -0.76 7.08 -11.60
C LEU A 179 0.53 7.83 -11.93
N VAL A 180 0.69 9.05 -11.41
CA VAL A 180 1.93 9.82 -11.55
C VAL A 180 3.06 9.12 -10.81
N ASN A 181 2.85 8.67 -9.57
CA ASN A 181 3.86 7.92 -8.82
C ASN A 181 4.33 6.67 -9.57
N ALA A 182 3.41 5.84 -10.06
CA ALA A 182 3.76 4.66 -10.85
C ALA A 182 4.52 5.00 -12.14
N THR A 183 4.19 6.14 -12.76
CA THR A 183 4.89 6.63 -13.95
C THR A 183 6.31 7.10 -13.60
N CYS A 184 6.47 7.80 -12.48
CA CYS A 184 7.78 8.22 -11.95
C CYS A 184 8.64 7.02 -11.53
N ASP A 185 8.05 6.00 -10.92
CA ASP A 185 8.74 4.76 -10.53
C ASP A 185 9.31 4.02 -11.74
N LEU A 186 8.66 4.14 -12.90
CA LEU A 186 9.12 3.61 -14.17
C LEU A 186 9.85 4.65 -15.03
N TRP A 187 10.23 5.79 -14.48
CA TRP A 187 10.75 6.97 -15.16
C TRP A 187 9.73 7.65 -16.11
N PRO A 188 9.45 8.96 -15.95
CA PRO A 188 8.26 9.57 -16.52
C PRO A 188 8.41 10.17 -17.93
N GLY A 189 9.59 10.08 -18.56
CA GLY A 189 9.93 10.92 -19.71
C GLY A 189 9.02 10.77 -20.94
N GLU A 190 8.48 9.58 -21.19
CA GLU A 190 7.56 9.35 -22.32
C GLU A 190 6.14 9.91 -22.09
N LEU A 191 5.77 10.19 -20.84
CA LEU A 191 4.42 10.62 -20.45
C LEU A 191 4.40 12.02 -19.81
N LEU A 192 5.45 12.82 -20.01
CA LEU A 192 5.55 14.16 -19.42
C LEU A 192 4.42 15.10 -19.84
N ALA A 193 3.98 15.01 -21.09
CA ALA A 193 2.88 15.84 -21.59
C ALA A 193 1.57 15.50 -20.86
N GLU A 194 1.27 14.21 -20.71
CA GLU A 194 0.11 13.73 -19.97
C GLU A 194 0.16 14.09 -18.49
N ILE A 195 1.33 13.96 -17.84
CA ILE A 195 1.53 14.34 -16.44
C ILE A 195 1.28 15.84 -16.24
N GLU A 196 1.88 16.69 -17.08
CA GLU A 196 1.71 18.14 -16.95
C GLU A 196 0.26 18.56 -17.20
N GLN A 197 -0.44 17.92 -18.16
CA GLN A 197 -1.87 18.16 -18.35
C GLN A 197 -2.69 17.74 -17.12
N ALA A 198 -2.36 16.63 -16.46
CA ALA A 198 -3.05 16.19 -15.25
C ALA A 198 -2.88 17.20 -14.09
N PHE A 199 -1.69 17.81 -13.96
CA PHE A 199 -1.48 18.90 -12.99
C PHE A 199 -2.26 20.17 -13.36
N GLN A 200 -2.31 20.54 -14.64
CA GLN A 200 -3.05 21.72 -15.12
C GLN A 200 -4.55 21.59 -14.90
N ASP A 201 -5.09 20.39 -15.09
CA ASP A 201 -6.50 20.09 -14.91
C ASP A 201 -6.89 19.92 -13.43
N GLY A 202 -5.93 20.02 -12.50
CA GLY A 202 -6.19 19.89 -11.07
C GLY A 202 -6.64 18.49 -10.65
N LEU A 203 -6.19 17.45 -11.37
CA LEU A 203 -6.59 16.06 -11.10
C LEU A 203 -5.81 15.41 -9.96
N ILE A 204 -4.68 16.02 -9.58
CA ILE A 204 -3.71 15.48 -8.63
C ILE A 204 -3.82 16.23 -7.30
N GLU A 205 -3.94 15.48 -6.21
CA GLU A 205 -3.87 16.05 -4.87
C GLU A 205 -2.43 16.51 -4.57
N TRP A 206 -2.22 17.83 -4.41
CA TRP A 206 -0.88 18.43 -4.28
C TRP A 206 -0.03 17.90 -3.11
N ARG A 207 -0.65 17.27 -2.10
CA ARG A 207 0.05 16.71 -0.94
C ARG A 207 0.63 15.32 -1.20
N SER A 208 0.21 14.69 -2.28
CA SER A 208 0.49 13.28 -2.55
C SER A 208 1.61 13.10 -3.58
N VAL A 209 1.71 14.00 -4.58
CA VAL A 209 2.83 14.05 -5.53
C VAL A 209 2.95 15.46 -6.11
N THR A 210 4.18 15.96 -6.28
CA THR A 210 4.45 17.30 -6.79
C THR A 210 5.23 17.29 -8.10
N ARG A 211 5.31 18.45 -8.77
CA ARG A 211 6.15 18.60 -9.97
C ARG A 211 7.63 18.39 -9.66
N GLU A 212 8.06 18.73 -8.45
CA GLU A 212 9.43 18.48 -7.97
C GLU A 212 9.73 16.98 -7.88
N ASP A 213 8.78 16.15 -7.47
CA ASP A 213 8.95 14.68 -7.46
C ASP A 213 9.14 14.14 -8.89
N VAL A 214 8.37 14.66 -9.86
CA VAL A 214 8.53 14.30 -11.28
C VAL A 214 9.90 14.73 -11.80
N GLN A 215 10.32 15.97 -11.50
CA GLN A 215 11.63 16.47 -11.88
C GLN A 215 12.76 15.65 -11.24
N PHE A 216 12.60 15.23 -9.98
CA PHE A 216 13.56 14.39 -9.30
C PHE A 216 13.73 13.02 -9.96
N ALA A 217 12.64 12.40 -10.42
CA ALA A 217 12.69 11.17 -11.20
C ALA A 217 13.37 11.37 -12.57
N LEU A 218 13.13 12.51 -13.24
CA LEU A 218 13.81 12.88 -14.48
C LEU A 218 15.31 13.06 -14.29
N ASP A 219 15.72 13.82 -13.28
CA ASP A 219 17.11 14.15 -12.98
C ASP A 219 17.94 12.91 -12.63
N ARG A 220 17.31 11.91 -12.00
CA ARG A 220 17.95 10.61 -11.71
C ARG A 220 18.21 9.80 -12.98
N GLY A 221 17.51 10.09 -14.07
CA GLY A 221 17.59 9.38 -15.34
C GLY A 221 16.94 7.99 -15.31
N LEU A 222 16.69 7.43 -16.48
CA LEU A 222 15.98 6.15 -16.64
C LEU A 222 16.64 5.02 -15.83
N GLU A 223 17.94 4.78 -16.06
CA GLU A 223 18.66 3.68 -15.39
C GLU A 223 18.70 3.88 -13.86
N GLY A 224 18.97 5.11 -13.40
CA GLY A 224 19.05 5.42 -11.99
C GLY A 224 17.70 5.26 -11.28
N GLN A 225 16.62 5.69 -11.92
CA GLN A 225 15.27 5.58 -11.38
C GLN A 225 14.83 4.11 -11.31
N LEU A 226 15.00 3.33 -12.37
CA LEU A 226 14.67 1.90 -12.36
C LEU A 226 15.48 1.13 -11.30
N ALA A 227 16.77 1.47 -11.12
CA ALA A 227 17.59 0.87 -10.07
C ALA A 227 17.11 1.24 -8.66
N ALA A 228 16.61 2.45 -8.44
CA ALA A 228 16.03 2.86 -7.17
C ALA A 228 14.71 2.12 -6.90
N THR A 229 13.82 2.07 -7.89
CA THR A 229 12.52 1.38 -7.81
C THR A 229 12.69 -0.11 -7.53
N ALA A 230 13.62 -0.79 -8.20
CA ALA A 230 13.89 -2.21 -7.99
C ALA A 230 14.40 -2.54 -6.56
N ARG A 231 15.04 -1.57 -5.89
CA ARG A 231 15.50 -1.71 -4.49
C ARG A 231 14.39 -1.45 -3.47
N SER A 232 13.30 -0.81 -3.87
CA SER A 232 12.17 -0.53 -2.99
C SER A 232 11.44 -1.83 -2.66
N ARG A 233 11.27 -2.09 -1.35
CA ARG A 233 10.45 -3.21 -0.86
C ARG A 233 8.99 -3.12 -1.32
N HIS A 234 8.51 -1.93 -1.64
CA HIS A 234 7.13 -1.69 -2.07
C HIS A 234 6.88 -2.18 -3.51
N HIS A 235 7.94 -2.34 -4.31
CA HIS A 235 7.87 -2.87 -5.68
C HIS A 235 8.61 -4.21 -5.83
N GLN A 236 8.58 -5.03 -4.79
CA GLN A 236 9.06 -6.41 -4.84
C GLN A 236 7.89 -7.37 -4.62
N LEU A 237 7.93 -8.52 -5.27
CA LEU A 237 6.99 -9.59 -4.97
C LEU A 237 7.16 -10.05 -3.51
N ILE A 238 6.16 -10.74 -2.99
CA ILE A 238 6.21 -11.27 -1.62
C ILE A 238 6.93 -12.62 -1.70
N ASP A 239 8.18 -12.69 -1.25
CA ASP A 239 8.97 -13.94 -1.25
C ASP A 239 9.15 -14.54 0.15
N ASP A 240 8.96 -13.73 1.19
CA ASP A 240 9.20 -14.12 2.57
C ASP A 240 8.13 -13.51 3.47
N THR A 241 7.03 -14.25 3.67
CA THR A 241 5.91 -13.90 4.55
C THR A 241 6.39 -13.63 5.97
N VAL A 242 7.40 -14.35 6.45
CA VAL A 242 7.89 -14.21 7.81
C VAL A 242 8.60 -12.86 8.00
N ARG A 243 9.36 -12.41 6.99
CA ARG A 243 10.00 -11.08 6.96
C ARG A 243 8.99 -9.97 6.69
N ASP A 244 8.12 -10.15 5.70
CA ASP A 244 7.23 -9.11 5.20
C ASP A 244 6.03 -8.85 6.15
N PHE A 245 5.50 -9.90 6.79
CA PHE A 245 4.35 -9.79 7.70
C PHE A 245 4.76 -9.79 9.19
N GLY A 246 5.83 -10.49 9.55
CA GLY A 246 6.22 -10.65 10.96
C GLY A 246 6.62 -9.36 11.69
N GLY A 247 6.94 -8.30 10.95
CA GLY A 247 7.29 -6.98 11.48
C GLY A 247 6.09 -6.08 11.84
N TRP A 248 4.85 -6.50 11.56
CA TRP A 248 3.67 -5.65 11.77
C TRP A 248 3.54 -5.20 13.22
N ALA A 249 3.09 -3.95 13.41
CA ALA A 249 2.93 -3.34 14.72
C ALA A 249 2.04 -4.18 15.64
N CYS A 250 1.03 -4.87 15.10
CA CYS A 250 0.12 -5.73 15.86
C CYS A 250 0.86 -6.83 16.67
N PHE A 251 2.00 -7.33 16.17
CA PHE A 251 2.82 -8.35 16.83
C PHE A 251 3.89 -7.79 17.78
N GLN A 252 4.11 -6.48 17.76
CA GLN A 252 5.14 -5.85 18.58
C GLN A 252 4.62 -5.50 19.98
N PRO A 253 5.44 -5.66 21.03
CA PRO A 253 5.07 -5.25 22.37
C PRO A 253 4.79 -3.73 22.41
N GLN A 254 3.84 -3.32 23.25
CA GLN A 254 3.29 -1.95 23.30
C GLN A 254 4.37 -0.85 23.46
N LYS A 255 5.49 -1.15 24.12
CA LYS A 255 6.64 -0.24 24.25
C LYS A 255 7.32 0.03 22.89
N ALA A 256 7.52 -1.01 22.08
CA ALA A 256 8.11 -0.90 20.74
C ALA A 256 7.19 -0.17 19.75
N ARG A 257 5.85 -0.25 19.92
CA ARG A 257 4.91 0.53 19.10
C ARG A 257 5.05 2.04 19.33
N ARG A 258 5.24 2.48 20.57
CA ARG A 258 5.48 3.89 20.91
C ARG A 258 6.77 4.41 20.28
N ASP A 259 7.83 3.62 20.35
CA ASP A 259 9.13 3.98 19.78
C ASP A 259 9.07 4.02 18.23
N ALA A 260 8.37 3.06 17.59
CA ALA A 260 8.19 3.03 16.14
C ALA A 260 7.41 4.24 15.57
N LEU A 261 6.42 4.77 16.31
CA LEU A 261 5.74 6.02 15.92
C LEU A 261 6.66 7.25 16.02
N THR A 262 7.72 7.19 16.82
CA THR A 262 8.71 8.29 16.93
C THR A 262 9.85 8.19 15.91
N THR A 263 10.00 7.05 15.24
CA THR A 263 11.10 6.76 14.29
C THR A 263 10.64 6.56 12.86
N LYS A 264 9.48 7.11 12.42
CA LYS A 264 9.12 7.14 10.99
C LYS A 264 10.06 8.06 10.20
N GLY A 265 11.24 7.53 9.89
CA GLY A 265 12.13 7.95 8.83
C GLY A 265 12.61 6.67 8.14
N ASP A 266 12.18 6.47 6.89
CA ASP A 266 12.57 5.31 6.08
C ASP A 266 14.10 5.31 5.86
N PRO A 267 14.82 4.20 6.15
CA PRO A 267 16.25 4.07 5.87
C PRO A 267 16.62 4.16 4.38
N SER A 268 15.64 4.15 3.46
CA SER A 268 15.87 4.37 2.03
C SER A 268 16.03 5.85 1.63
N THR A 269 15.86 6.77 2.58
CA THR A 269 16.15 8.19 2.32
C THR A 269 17.65 8.41 2.31
N THR A 270 18.23 8.52 1.11
CA THR A 270 19.60 9.00 0.87
C THR A 270 19.97 10.13 1.83
N GLN A 271 21.12 10.01 2.47
CA GLN A 271 21.73 10.96 3.40
C GLN A 271 21.55 12.42 2.94
N GLN A 272 20.56 13.11 3.51
CA GLN A 272 20.61 14.56 3.59
C GLN A 272 21.62 14.91 4.69
N PRO A 273 22.54 15.87 4.46
CA PRO A 273 23.40 16.35 5.54
C PRO A 273 22.52 16.88 6.68
N PRO A 274 22.90 16.68 7.95
CA PRO A 274 22.05 17.02 9.07
C PRO A 274 21.72 18.52 9.03
N LEU A 275 20.45 18.84 8.80
CA LEU A 275 19.93 20.18 9.01
C LEU A 275 20.05 20.46 10.51
N ASN A 276 20.99 21.34 10.84
CA ASN A 276 21.23 21.82 12.17
C ASN A 276 20.05 22.73 12.58
N TYR A 277 18.94 22.13 12.99
CA TYR A 277 17.83 22.86 13.58
C TYR A 277 18.24 23.29 14.99
N ALA A 278 18.83 24.48 15.09
CA ALA A 278 18.69 25.26 16.31
C ALA A 278 17.18 25.42 16.57
N PRO A 279 16.70 25.21 17.80
CA PRO A 279 15.29 25.37 18.11
C PRO A 279 14.88 26.81 17.80
N LEU A 280 14.03 26.99 16.79
CA LEU A 280 13.37 28.26 16.50
C LEU A 280 12.52 28.63 17.72
N MET A 281 13.02 29.56 18.53
CA MET A 281 12.18 30.31 19.46
C MET A 281 11.06 30.94 18.63
N LYS A 282 9.81 30.55 18.91
CA LYS A 282 8.65 31.27 18.39
C LYS A 282 8.60 32.61 19.12
N ASP A 283 9.15 33.65 18.51
CA ASP A 283 9.10 35.04 19.01
C ASP A 283 7.70 35.68 18.91
N THR A 284 6.66 34.88 18.73
CA THR A 284 5.27 35.37 18.78
C THR A 284 4.63 34.94 20.10
N PRO A 285 4.16 35.88 20.93
CA PRO A 285 3.39 35.55 22.12
C PRO A 285 2.20 34.68 21.71
N LYS A 286 2.05 33.53 22.36
CA LYS A 286 0.89 32.66 22.15
C LYS A 286 -0.37 33.46 22.48
N THR A 287 -1.16 33.83 21.47
CA THR A 287 -2.45 34.50 21.65
C THR A 287 -3.36 33.62 22.50
N GLY A 288 -3.77 34.13 23.67
CA GLY A 288 -4.67 33.43 24.57
C GLY A 288 -6.05 33.25 23.94
N ARG A 289 -6.71 32.13 24.23
CA ARG A 289 -8.03 31.78 23.67
C ARG A 289 -9.09 32.89 23.85
N ASN A 290 -8.98 33.70 24.90
CA ASN A 290 -9.92 34.79 25.20
C ASN A 290 -9.44 36.18 24.76
N ASP A 291 -8.23 36.30 24.22
CA ASP A 291 -7.63 37.57 23.79
C ASP A 291 -8.29 38.08 22.50
N PRO A 292 -8.18 39.39 22.18
CA PRO A 292 -8.58 39.92 20.88
C PRO A 292 -7.90 39.16 19.74
N CYS A 293 -8.68 38.79 18.74
CA CYS A 293 -8.18 37.99 17.63
C CYS A 293 -7.23 38.83 16.76
N PRO A 294 -6.00 38.34 16.45
CA PRO A 294 -5.00 39.11 15.71
C PRO A 294 -5.37 39.34 14.23
N CYS A 295 -6.44 38.71 13.72
CA CYS A 295 -6.97 38.98 12.38
C CYS A 295 -7.74 40.32 12.27
N GLY A 296 -7.82 41.10 13.35
CA GLY A 296 -8.46 42.42 13.34
C GLY A 296 -9.99 42.40 13.39
N SER A 297 -10.60 41.24 13.64
CA SER A 297 -12.07 41.08 13.63
C SER A 297 -12.80 41.69 14.83
N GLY A 298 -12.08 42.20 15.82
CA GLY A 298 -12.64 42.71 17.10
C GLY A 298 -13.25 41.63 18.01
N ARG A 299 -13.23 40.35 17.60
CA ARG A 299 -13.77 39.22 18.38
C ARG A 299 -12.67 38.53 19.21
N LYS A 300 -13.05 37.78 20.25
CA LYS A 300 -12.13 36.91 21.00
C LYS A 300 -11.60 35.80 20.08
N TYR A 301 -10.32 35.43 20.22
CA TYR A 301 -9.65 34.44 19.36
C TYR A 301 -10.44 33.12 19.23
N LYS A 302 -10.98 32.60 20.34
CA LYS A 302 -11.83 31.40 20.37
C LYS A 302 -13.13 31.47 19.56
N LYS A 303 -13.67 32.67 19.32
CA LYS A 303 -14.94 32.87 18.58
C LYS A 303 -14.70 33.36 17.14
N CYS A 304 -13.46 33.32 16.68
CA CYS A 304 -13.07 33.83 15.36
C CYS A 304 -12.25 32.79 14.60
N CYS A 305 -10.94 32.71 14.84
CA CYS A 305 -10.04 31.85 14.07
C CYS A 305 -9.88 30.44 14.65
N LEU A 306 -10.45 30.19 15.84
CA LEU A 306 -10.42 28.89 16.50
C LEU A 306 -11.73 28.08 16.35
N GLY A 307 -12.75 28.65 15.68
CA GLY A 307 -14.01 27.99 15.31
C GLY A 307 -14.66 27.17 16.41
#